data_AF-A0A2S4V6U8-F1
#
_entry.id   AF-A0A2S4V6U8-F1
#
_cell.length_a   1.000
_cell.length_b   1.000
_cell.length_c   1.000
_cell.angle_alpha   90.00
_cell.angle_beta   90.00
_cell.angle_gamma   90.00
#
_symmetry.space_group_name_H-M   'P 1'
#
loop_
_entity.id
_entity.type
_entity.pdbx_description
1 polymer ?
#
loop_
_entity_poly.entity_id
_entity_poly.type
_entity_poly.pdbx_seq_one_letter_code
_entity_poly.pdbx_strand_id
1 'polypeptide(L)'
;MLSSESPKATTFRHLDSLPHLPVPKVDSTAQKYLRSILPLVSPQEPGSASVSDAAPTPAFKRTKAYVEEFLKSPLGKELKDRLKESAEEEGHKNWLSHLYSEWDCMEFGEPMIPFLSYYVAHKSYHGGRITAKWASELIHAITESSHLIETHVFASVL
;
A
#
# COMPACT_ATOMS: atom_id res chain seq x y z
N MET A 1 -23.37 43.73 5.11
CA MET A 1 -22.76 42.74 6.00
C MET A 1 -22.79 41.41 5.29
N LEU A 2 -21.68 40.99 4.68
CA LEU A 2 -21.52 39.65 4.14
C LEU A 2 -21.17 38.75 5.33
N SER A 3 -22.08 37.85 5.72
CA SER A 3 -21.77 36.81 6.69
C SER A 3 -20.68 35.92 6.11
N SER A 4 -19.44 36.10 6.56
CA SER A 4 -18.37 35.14 6.34
C SER A 4 -18.55 34.01 7.36
N GLU A 5 -19.31 32.97 7.01
CA GLU A 5 -19.12 31.68 7.68
C GLU A 5 -17.70 31.22 7.35
N SER A 6 -16.87 31.07 8.37
CA SER A 6 -15.55 30.45 8.22
C SER A 6 -15.74 29.05 7.62
N PRO A 7 -15.03 28.70 6.53
CA PRO A 7 -15.18 27.38 5.93
C PRO A 7 -14.89 26.30 6.98
N LYS A 8 -15.84 25.39 7.16
CA LYS A 8 -15.73 24.31 8.14
C LYS A 8 -14.52 23.44 7.77
N ALA A 9 -13.71 23.07 8.76
CA ALA A 9 -12.62 22.12 8.59
C ALA A 9 -13.19 20.76 8.16
N THR A 10 -13.11 20.44 6.88
CA THR A 10 -13.69 19.23 6.26
C THR A 10 -12.63 18.21 5.89
N THR A 11 -11.38 18.62 5.64
CA THR A 11 -10.32 17.76 5.06
C THR A 11 -10.10 16.47 5.87
N PHE A 12 -10.06 16.54 7.19
CA PHE A 12 -9.80 15.37 8.06
C PHE A 12 -11.02 14.89 8.84
N ARG A 13 -12.23 15.35 8.51
CA ARG A 13 -13.45 15.07 9.30
C ARG A 13 -13.79 13.59 9.48
N HIS A 14 -13.29 12.73 8.58
CA HIS A 14 -13.52 11.29 8.62
C HIS A 14 -12.34 10.49 9.17
N LEU A 15 -11.20 11.12 9.46
CA LEU A 15 -9.97 10.43 9.83
C LEU A 15 -10.15 9.55 11.08
N ASP A 16 -10.86 10.05 12.08
CA ASP A 16 -11.13 9.31 13.32
C ASP A 16 -12.25 8.28 13.19
N SER A 17 -13.04 8.33 12.11
CA SER A 17 -14.09 7.35 11.82
C SER A 17 -13.63 6.17 10.97
N LEU A 18 -12.38 6.20 10.49
CA LEU A 18 -11.84 5.10 9.69
C LEU A 18 -11.65 3.85 10.56
N PRO A 19 -12.03 2.67 10.05
CA PRO A 19 -11.79 1.42 10.77
C PRO A 19 -10.28 1.12 10.83
N HIS A 20 -9.87 0.46 11.91
CA HIS A 20 -8.52 -0.08 12.03
C HIS A 20 -8.26 -1.16 10.97
N LEU A 21 -6.99 -1.28 10.54
CA LEU A 21 -6.57 -2.31 9.60
C LEU A 21 -6.66 -3.70 10.26
N PRO A 22 -7.51 -4.62 9.77
CA PRO A 22 -7.65 -5.93 10.40
C PRO A 22 -6.45 -6.83 10.12
N VAL A 23 -6.09 -7.67 11.09
CA VAL A 23 -5.14 -8.77 10.88
C VAL A 23 -5.86 -9.95 10.20
N PRO A 24 -5.46 -10.39 8.99
CA PRO A 24 -6.12 -11.49 8.30
C PRO A 24 -5.89 -12.83 9.00
N LYS A 25 -6.87 -13.75 8.88
CA LYS A 25 -6.71 -15.13 9.35
C LYS A 25 -5.57 -15.82 8.58
N VAL A 26 -4.63 -16.43 9.31
CA VAL A 26 -3.44 -17.06 8.73
C VAL A 26 -3.79 -18.14 7.69
N ASP A 27 -4.83 -18.93 7.91
CA ASP A 27 -5.28 -19.96 6.96
C ASP A 27 -5.76 -19.35 5.65
N SER A 28 -6.47 -18.22 5.71
CA SER A 28 -6.92 -17.50 4.51
C SER A 28 -5.74 -16.91 3.76
N THR A 29 -4.75 -16.35 4.47
CA THR A 29 -3.51 -15.85 3.87
C THR A 29 -2.71 -16.96 3.21
N ALA A 30 -2.57 -18.12 3.87
CA ALA A 30 -1.89 -19.29 3.33
C ALA A 30 -2.56 -19.81 2.05
N GLN A 31 -3.89 -19.90 2.02
CA GLN A 31 -4.63 -20.29 0.82
C GLN A 31 -4.44 -19.29 -0.33
N LYS A 32 -4.50 -17.98 -0.05
CA LYS A 32 -4.26 -16.93 -1.05
C LYS A 32 -2.83 -17.00 -1.60
N TYR A 33 -1.85 -17.21 -0.72
CA TYR A 33 -0.46 -17.39 -1.09
C TYR A 33 -0.25 -18.61 -2.01
N LEU A 34 -0.79 -19.77 -1.63
CA LEU A 34 -0.70 -20.98 -2.47
C LEU A 34 -1.39 -20.80 -3.82
N ARG A 35 -2.51 -20.08 -3.87
CA ARG A 35 -3.17 -19.74 -5.13
C ARG A 35 -2.32 -18.79 -5.99
N SER A 36 -1.67 -17.79 -5.39
CA SER A 36 -0.88 -16.80 -6.13
C SER A 36 0.41 -17.37 -6.71
N ILE A 37 0.98 -18.41 -6.13
CA ILE A 37 2.20 -19.04 -6.65
C ILE A 37 1.95 -20.00 -7.82
N LEU A 38 0.72 -20.48 -8.02
CA LEU A 38 0.38 -21.43 -9.09
C LEU A 38 0.91 -21.01 -10.47
N PRO A 39 0.70 -19.76 -10.96
CA PRO A 39 1.25 -19.36 -12.26
C PRO A 39 2.79 -19.34 -12.28
N LEU A 40 3.45 -19.08 -11.16
CA LEU A 40 4.92 -19.01 -11.06
C LEU A 40 5.57 -20.39 -11.13
N VAL A 41 4.89 -21.42 -10.61
CA VAL A 41 5.38 -22.81 -10.56
C VAL A 41 4.77 -23.71 -11.63
N SER A 42 3.92 -23.14 -12.50
CA SER A 42 3.35 -23.82 -13.66
C SER A 42 4.31 -23.85 -14.84
N PRO A 43 4.23 -24.86 -15.72
CA PRO A 43 4.88 -24.80 -17.02
C PRO A 43 4.43 -23.55 -17.78
N GLN A 44 5.35 -22.90 -18.49
CA GLN A 44 5.08 -21.67 -19.24
C GLN A 44 4.85 -21.97 -20.73
N GLU A 45 5.08 -23.21 -21.16
CA GLU A 45 4.87 -23.66 -22.52
C GLU A 45 3.37 -23.61 -22.89
N PRO A 46 3.02 -23.01 -24.04
CA PRO A 46 1.62 -22.92 -24.48
C PRO A 46 0.93 -24.27 -24.54
N GLY A 47 -0.30 -24.34 -24.02
CA GLY A 47 -1.11 -25.57 -24.01
C GLY A 47 -0.78 -26.56 -22.89
N SER A 48 0.20 -26.27 -22.04
CA SER A 48 0.48 -27.06 -20.84
C SER A 48 -0.64 -26.92 -19.80
N ALA A 49 -0.97 -28.01 -19.10
CA ALA A 49 -1.91 -27.96 -18.00
C ALA A 49 -1.35 -27.13 -16.83
N SER A 50 -2.16 -26.23 -16.28
CA SER A 50 -1.77 -25.43 -15.11
C SER A 50 -1.56 -26.31 -13.88
N VAL A 51 -0.60 -25.92 -13.05
CA VAL A 51 -0.37 -26.58 -11.77
C VAL A 51 -1.58 -26.41 -10.87
N SER A 52 -1.88 -27.48 -10.13
CA SER A 52 -2.95 -27.51 -9.15
C SER A 52 -2.63 -28.53 -8.05
N ASP A 53 -3.48 -28.60 -7.03
CA ASP A 53 -3.40 -29.66 -6.03
C ASP A 53 -3.59 -31.07 -6.62
N ALA A 54 -4.34 -31.21 -7.72
CA ALA A 54 -4.55 -32.48 -8.41
C ALA A 54 -3.39 -32.87 -9.33
N ALA A 55 -2.70 -31.87 -9.90
CA ALA A 55 -1.52 -32.06 -10.75
C ALA A 55 -0.35 -31.16 -10.30
N PRO A 56 0.27 -31.45 -9.14
CA PRO A 56 1.26 -30.58 -8.54
C PRO A 56 2.69 -30.79 -9.10
N THR A 57 3.40 -29.69 -9.40
CA THR A 57 4.84 -29.74 -9.68
C THR A 57 5.65 -29.98 -8.41
N PRO A 58 6.91 -30.48 -8.50
CA PRO A 58 7.78 -30.64 -7.33
C PRO A 58 7.94 -29.36 -6.51
N ALA A 59 8.04 -28.21 -7.18
CA ALA A 59 8.12 -26.89 -6.53
C ALA A 59 6.85 -26.59 -5.72
N PHE A 60 5.66 -26.75 -6.32
CA PHE A 60 4.39 -26.54 -5.61
C PHE A 60 4.21 -27.49 -4.42
N LYS A 61 4.53 -28.79 -4.60
CA LYS A 61 4.48 -29.77 -3.50
C LYS A 61 5.34 -29.34 -2.31
N ARG A 62 6.58 -28.91 -2.58
CA ARG A 62 7.52 -28.47 -1.56
C ARG A 62 7.02 -27.22 -0.83
N THR A 63 6.58 -26.20 -1.56
CA THR A 63 6.04 -24.98 -0.96
C THR A 63 4.80 -25.26 -0.11
N LYS A 64 3.89 -26.10 -0.61
CA LYS A 64 2.69 -26.50 0.15
C LYS A 64 3.05 -27.21 1.46
N ALA A 65 4.02 -28.12 1.43
CA ALA A 65 4.49 -28.80 2.63
C ALA A 65 5.04 -27.79 3.68
N TYR A 66 5.84 -26.81 3.26
CA TYR A 66 6.34 -25.78 4.18
C TYR A 66 5.23 -24.89 4.76
N VAL A 67 4.22 -24.55 3.95
CA VAL A 67 3.06 -23.79 4.45
C VAL A 67 2.30 -24.60 5.49
N GLU A 68 2.05 -25.89 5.24
CA GLU A 68 1.37 -26.77 6.19
C GLU A 68 2.18 -26.98 7.48
N GLU A 69 3.50 -27.10 7.37
CA GLU A 69 4.41 -27.18 8.51
C GLU A 69 4.38 -25.89 9.34
N PHE A 70 4.50 -24.73 8.68
CA PHE A 70 4.43 -23.42 9.33
C PHE A 70 3.12 -23.24 10.11
N LEU A 71 1.98 -23.58 9.50
CA LEU A 71 0.67 -23.48 10.15
C LEU A 71 0.52 -24.37 11.39
N LYS A 72 1.22 -25.51 11.43
CA LYS A 72 1.22 -26.44 12.57
C LYS A 72 2.32 -26.15 13.59
N SER A 73 3.30 -25.33 13.22
CA SER A 73 4.47 -25.08 14.05
C SER A 73 4.15 -24.20 15.28
N PRO A 74 4.84 -24.41 16.42
CA PRO A 74 4.77 -23.51 17.56
C PRO A 74 5.14 -22.07 17.20
N LEU A 75 6.15 -21.90 16.33
CA LEU A 75 6.62 -20.60 15.86
C LEU A 75 5.54 -19.86 15.06
N GLY A 76 4.86 -20.53 14.13
CA GLY A 76 3.77 -19.93 13.35
C GLY A 76 2.62 -19.46 14.22
N LYS A 77 2.33 -20.20 15.31
CA LYS A 77 1.36 -19.77 16.33
C LYS A 77 1.86 -18.51 17.06
N GLU A 78 3.09 -18.52 17.55
CA GLU A 78 3.70 -17.39 18.26
C GLU A 78 3.71 -16.11 17.41
N LEU A 79 4.15 -16.19 16.16
CA LEU A 79 4.22 -15.03 15.25
C LEU A 79 2.84 -14.43 14.99
N LYS A 80 1.82 -15.28 14.81
CA LYS A 80 0.44 -14.83 14.63
C LYS A 80 -0.09 -14.14 15.89
N ASP A 81 0.23 -14.65 17.07
CA ASP A 81 -0.24 -14.08 18.33
C ASP A 81 0.46 -12.73 18.58
N ARG A 82 1.78 -12.63 18.35
CA ARG A 82 2.53 -11.36 18.39
C ARG A 82 2.00 -10.31 17.40
N LEU A 83 1.59 -10.74 16.20
CA LEU A 83 1.02 -9.83 15.21
C LEU A 83 -0.33 -9.25 15.66
N LYS A 84 -1.15 -10.06 16.34
CA LYS A 84 -2.42 -9.58 16.91
C LYS A 84 -2.19 -8.65 18.08
N GLU A 85 -1.27 -9.00 18.98
CA GLU A 85 -0.88 -8.15 20.10
C GLU A 85 -0.39 -6.78 19.60
N SER A 86 0.48 -6.77 18.58
CA SER A 86 0.97 -5.53 17.96
C SER A 86 -0.14 -4.71 17.28
N ALA A 87 -1.18 -5.38 16.76
CA ALA A 87 -2.32 -4.71 16.16
C ALA A 87 -3.34 -4.15 17.16
N GLU A 88 -3.31 -4.65 18.40
CA GLU A 88 -4.14 -4.18 19.52
C GLU A 88 -3.39 -3.20 20.44
N GLU A 89 -2.07 -3.02 20.22
CA GLU A 89 -1.21 -2.16 21.02
C GLU A 89 -1.68 -0.69 21.03
N GLU A 90 -1.75 -0.10 22.21
CA GLU A 90 -2.22 1.26 22.40
C GLU A 90 -1.36 2.27 21.63
N GLY A 91 -2.00 3.13 20.83
CA GLY A 91 -1.32 4.13 20.01
C GLY A 91 -1.07 3.69 18.56
N HIS A 92 -1.19 2.40 18.23
CA HIS A 92 -1.08 1.92 16.85
C HIS A 92 -2.44 2.00 16.11
N LYS A 93 -2.68 3.08 15.36
CA LYS A 93 -3.85 3.17 14.48
C LYS A 93 -3.78 2.17 13.30
N ASN A 94 -2.57 1.82 12.87
CA ASN A 94 -2.30 0.89 11.78
C ASN A 94 -1.04 0.06 12.07
N TRP A 95 -1.22 -1.23 12.34
CA TRP A 95 -0.14 -2.17 12.70
C TRP A 95 0.92 -2.35 11.60
N LEU A 96 0.56 -2.09 10.33
CA LEU A 96 1.46 -2.28 9.20
C LEU A 96 2.28 -1.02 8.88
N SER A 97 1.84 0.16 9.33
CA SER A 97 2.43 1.44 8.91
C SER A 97 3.92 1.55 9.27
N HIS A 98 4.29 1.13 10.47
CA HIS A 98 5.66 1.16 10.95
C HIS A 98 6.53 0.12 10.26
N LEU A 99 6.07 -1.14 10.22
CA LEU A 99 6.76 -2.25 9.54
C LEU A 99 7.06 -1.94 8.08
N TYR A 100 6.09 -1.36 7.36
CA TYR A 100 6.27 -0.97 5.97
C TYR A 100 7.30 0.15 5.82
N SER A 101 7.27 1.14 6.72
CA SER A 101 8.20 2.28 6.68
C SER A 101 9.64 1.86 6.98
N GLU A 102 9.84 0.93 7.90
CA GLU A 102 11.16 0.35 8.19
C GLU A 102 11.70 -0.43 6.99
N TRP A 103 10.94 -1.43 6.51
CA TRP A 103 11.40 -2.32 5.45
C TRP A 103 11.58 -1.65 4.09
N ASP A 104 10.67 -0.76 3.69
CA ASP A 104 10.62 -0.24 2.32
C ASP A 104 11.33 1.11 2.15
N CYS A 105 11.27 1.97 3.16
CA CYS A 105 11.80 3.33 3.04
C CYS A 105 13.16 3.52 3.73
N MET A 106 13.38 2.88 4.89
CA MET A 106 14.57 3.14 5.72
C MET A 106 15.66 2.09 5.54
N GLU A 107 15.29 0.84 5.31
CA GLU A 107 16.23 -0.28 5.10
C GLU A 107 16.57 -0.54 3.63
N PHE A 108 15.95 0.22 2.69
CA PHE A 108 16.22 0.08 1.27
C PHE A 108 17.63 0.59 0.93
N GLY A 109 18.57 -0.35 0.77
CA GLY A 109 19.99 -0.06 0.54
C GLY A 109 20.34 0.37 -0.89
N GLU A 110 19.38 0.39 -1.80
CA GLU A 110 19.58 0.77 -3.21
C GLU A 110 19.25 2.26 -3.44
N PRO A 111 19.80 2.88 -4.50
CA PRO A 111 19.48 4.27 -4.84
C PRO A 111 17.98 4.50 -5.09
N MET A 112 17.44 5.61 -4.58
CA MET A 112 16.05 6.01 -4.83
C MET A 112 15.70 6.14 -6.32
N ILE A 113 16.65 6.63 -7.12
CA ILE A 113 16.53 6.71 -8.58
C ILE A 113 17.44 5.64 -9.18
N PRO A 114 16.94 4.76 -10.06
CA PRO A 114 15.60 4.74 -10.67
C PRO A 114 14.57 3.86 -9.92
N PHE A 115 14.92 3.28 -8.77
CA PHE A 115 14.22 2.12 -8.23
C PHE A 115 12.91 2.43 -7.47
N LEU A 116 12.79 3.59 -6.84
CA LEU A 116 11.64 3.93 -5.98
C LEU A 116 10.96 5.27 -6.32
N SER A 117 11.70 6.24 -6.87
CA SER A 117 11.14 7.54 -7.24
C SER A 117 10.40 7.50 -8.59
N TYR A 118 9.06 7.45 -8.53
CA TYR A 118 8.20 7.60 -9.70
C TYR A 118 8.10 9.06 -10.15
N TYR A 119 7.94 9.31 -11.46
CA TYR A 119 7.64 10.64 -12.00
C TYR A 119 6.28 10.66 -12.70
N VAL A 120 5.56 11.78 -12.56
CA VAL A 120 4.33 12.05 -13.30
C VAL A 120 4.57 13.30 -14.14
N ALA A 121 4.44 13.18 -15.46
CA ALA A 121 4.55 14.32 -16.36
C ALA A 121 3.20 15.05 -16.47
N HIS A 122 3.21 16.37 -16.26
CA HIS A 122 2.02 17.19 -16.52
C HIS A 122 1.75 17.33 -18.01
N LYS A 123 0.46 17.39 -18.37
CA LYS A 123 0.04 17.69 -19.74
C LYS A 123 0.57 19.07 -20.15
N SER A 124 1.28 19.13 -21.29
CA SER A 124 1.80 20.39 -21.80
C SER A 124 0.66 21.28 -22.30
N TYR A 125 0.59 22.52 -21.82
CA TYR A 125 -0.42 23.48 -22.26
C TYR A 125 -0.05 24.11 -23.62
N HIS A 126 1.23 24.23 -23.97
CA HIS A 126 1.70 24.98 -25.16
C HIS A 126 2.87 24.28 -25.89
N GLY A 127 2.55 23.32 -26.76
CA GLY A 127 3.51 22.81 -27.75
C GLY A 127 4.81 22.19 -27.21
N GLY A 128 4.82 21.75 -25.95
CA GLY A 128 5.94 21.03 -25.34
C GLY A 128 7.01 21.90 -24.66
N ARG A 129 6.89 23.24 -24.64
CA ARG A 129 7.88 24.11 -23.98
C ARG A 129 7.41 24.58 -22.61
N ILE A 130 8.19 24.24 -21.58
CA ILE A 130 8.08 24.82 -20.23
C ILE A 130 8.50 26.29 -20.34
N THR A 131 7.61 27.20 -19.97
CA THR A 131 7.88 28.64 -19.93
C THR A 131 7.90 29.12 -18.48
N ALA A 132 8.56 30.25 -18.22
CA ALA A 132 8.53 30.87 -16.89
C ALA A 132 7.09 31.15 -16.41
N LYS A 133 6.19 31.51 -17.34
CA LYS A 133 4.76 31.68 -17.06
C LYS A 133 4.13 30.38 -16.55
N TRP A 134 4.30 29.27 -17.26
CA TRP A 134 3.74 27.98 -16.85
C TRP A 134 4.34 27.49 -15.52
N ALA A 135 5.64 27.68 -15.29
CA ALA A 135 6.28 27.35 -14.02
C ALA A 135 5.69 28.19 -12.86
N SER A 136 5.49 29.50 -13.09
CA SER A 136 4.85 30.38 -12.10
C SER A 136 3.41 29.97 -11.79
N GLU A 137 2.63 29.59 -12.80
CA GLU A 137 1.26 29.09 -12.62
C GLU A 137 1.24 27.79 -11.82
N LEU A 138 2.17 26.86 -12.10
CA LEU A 138 2.27 25.60 -11.37
C LEU A 138 2.64 25.80 -9.90
N ILE A 139 3.66 26.63 -9.62
CA ILE A 139 4.09 26.94 -8.24
C ILE A 139 2.95 27.60 -7.46
N HIS A 140 2.22 28.53 -8.10
CA HIS A 140 1.07 29.18 -7.50
C HIS A 140 -0.01 28.16 -7.11
N ALA A 141 -0.41 27.28 -8.05
CA ALA A 141 -1.40 26.25 -7.80
C ALA A 141 -0.99 25.27 -6.68
N ILE A 142 0.29 24.88 -6.62
CA ILE A 142 0.83 24.06 -5.52
C ILE A 142 0.71 24.79 -4.19
N THR A 143 1.09 26.07 -4.15
CA THR A 143 1.06 26.87 -2.91
C THR A 143 -0.38 27.06 -2.39
N GLU A 144 -1.33 27.33 -3.29
CA GLU A 144 -2.75 27.40 -2.93
C GLU A 144 -3.26 26.06 -2.39
N SER A 145 -2.88 24.95 -3.03
CA SER A 145 -3.25 23.61 -2.57
C SER A 145 -2.72 23.32 -1.16
N SER A 146 -1.45 23.67 -0.89
CA SER A 146 -0.86 23.55 0.45
C SER A 146 -1.62 24.38 1.48
N HIS A 147 -1.94 25.63 1.15
CA HIS A 147 -2.71 26.50 2.04
C HIS A 147 -4.08 25.91 2.38
N LEU A 148 -4.80 25.34 1.41
CA LEU A 148 -6.09 24.70 1.60
C LEU A 148 -6.01 23.44 2.49
N ILE A 149 -4.90 22.69 2.40
CA ILE A 149 -4.65 21.51 3.25
C ILE A 149 -4.35 21.96 4.69
N GLU A 150 -3.45 22.92 4.88
CA GLU A 150 -3.07 23.47 6.18
C GLU A 150 -4.24 24.12 6.91
N THR A 151 -5.16 24.74 6.17
CA THR A 151 -6.40 25.33 6.71
C THR A 151 -7.53 24.31 6.83
N HIS A 152 -7.30 23.04 6.51
CA HIS A 152 -8.27 21.94 6.61
C HIS A 152 -9.54 22.10 5.76
N VAL A 153 -9.50 22.86 4.67
CA VAL A 153 -10.66 23.15 3.80
C VAL A 153 -10.49 22.68 2.36
N PHE A 154 -9.40 21.97 2.05
CA PHE A 154 -9.15 21.36 0.75
C PHE A 154 -10.36 20.57 0.21
N ALA A 155 -11.02 19.78 1.05
CA ALA A 155 -12.19 19.01 0.63
C ALA A 155 -13.45 19.87 0.35
N SER A 156 -13.44 21.15 0.71
CA SER A 156 -14.55 22.09 0.46
C SER A 156 -14.48 22.76 -0.91
N VAL A 157 -13.36 22.61 -1.64
CA VAL A 157 -13.16 23.19 -2.98
C VAL A 157 -13.10 22.15 -4.10
N LEU A 158 -13.21 20.86 -3.75
CA LEU A 158 -13.38 19.73 -4.68
C LEU A 158 -14.85 19.53 -5.02
#